data_AF-A0A7S1BIW6-F1
#
_entry.id   AF-A0A7S1BIW6-F1
#
_cell.length_a   1.000
_cell.length_b   1.000
_cell.length_c   1.000
_cell.angle_alpha   90.00
_cell.angle_beta   90.00
_cell.angle_gamma   90.00
#
_symmetry.space_group_name_H-M   'P 1'
#
loop_
_entity.id
_entity.type
_entity.pdbx_description
1 polymer ?
#
loop_
_entity_poly.entity_id
_entity_poly.type
_entity_poly.pdbx_seq_one_letter_code
_entity_poly.pdbx_strand_id
1 'polypeptide(L)'
;GVVEVPCGQDGIDEFALYPTDPLVHVPWQSGPYLSLKMTETSGDGWTAWNGMILWLSSAQMEDLGGCFGHGLIEAAKKGSTFTLRDYKALAHSRTSRLVDMEWYKGKQKWKVEVHFV
;
A
#
# COMPACT_ATOMS: atom_id res chain seq x y z
N GLY A 1 35.55 5.98 3.52
CA GLY A 1 35.88 7.39 3.29
C GLY A 1 34.58 8.16 3.28
N VAL A 2 34.52 9.30 3.95
CA VAL A 2 33.35 10.19 3.89
C VAL A 2 33.48 11.01 2.61
N VAL A 3 32.42 11.06 1.81
CA VAL A 3 32.34 11.90 0.60
C VAL A 3 31.28 12.95 0.85
N GLU A 4 31.68 14.21 0.80
CA GLU A 4 30.76 15.35 0.84
C GLU A 4 30.21 15.63 -0.56
N VAL A 5 28.90 15.85 -0.66
CA VAL A 5 28.19 16.11 -1.91
C VAL A 5 27.71 17.56 -1.89
N PRO A 6 28.10 18.40 -2.87
CA PRO A 6 27.62 19.77 -2.95
C PRO A 6 26.18 19.78 -3.49
N CYS A 7 25.30 20.52 -2.83
CA CYS A 7 23.92 20.73 -3.25
C CYS A 7 23.81 22.04 -4.05
N GLY A 8 23.41 21.92 -5.31
CA GLY A 8 23.12 23.03 -6.21
C GLY A 8 21.77 22.80 -6.91
N GLN A 9 21.05 23.91 -7.11
CA GLN A 9 19.71 24.01 -7.68
C GLN A 9 19.59 23.28 -9.03
N ASP A 10 18.52 22.50 -9.19
CA ASP A 10 18.06 21.80 -10.41
C ASP A 10 18.69 20.43 -10.77
N GLY A 11 19.27 19.71 -9.81
CA GLY A 11 19.79 18.35 -10.00
C GLY A 11 18.94 17.23 -9.39
N ILE A 12 17.84 16.86 -10.03
CA ILE A 12 17.36 15.46 -9.94
C ILE A 12 18.10 14.73 -11.08
N ASP A 13 18.72 13.60 -10.77
CA ASP A 13 19.35 12.65 -11.72
C ASP A 13 20.85 12.78 -12.06
N GLU A 14 21.72 12.97 -11.06
CA GLU A 14 23.10 12.46 -11.18
C GLU A 14 23.43 11.34 -10.18
N PHE A 15 22.58 11.13 -9.18
CA PHE A 15 22.70 10.06 -8.18
C PHE A 15 21.41 9.26 -8.02
N ALA A 16 20.62 9.13 -9.09
CA ALA A 16 19.60 8.10 -9.13
C ALA A 16 20.32 6.74 -9.02
N LEU A 17 20.37 6.18 -7.81
CA LEU A 17 20.81 4.83 -7.55
C LEU A 17 19.83 3.92 -8.26
N TYR A 18 20.08 3.65 -9.55
CA TYR A 18 19.36 2.63 -10.27
C TYR A 18 19.82 1.28 -9.71
N PRO A 19 18.93 0.50 -9.09
CA PRO A 19 19.29 -0.82 -8.59
C PRO A 19 19.73 -1.69 -9.78
N THR A 20 20.91 -2.29 -9.64
CA THR A 20 21.49 -3.19 -10.65
C THR A 20 20.68 -4.47 -10.83
N ASP A 21 19.90 -4.83 -9.81
CA ASP A 21 18.95 -5.92 -9.90
C ASP A 21 17.64 -5.44 -10.52
N PRO A 22 17.03 -6.22 -11.42
CA PRO A 22 15.69 -5.94 -11.87
C PRO A 22 14.81 -6.00 -10.62
N LEU A 23 14.21 -4.89 -10.18
CA LEU A 23 13.35 -4.75 -8.98
C LEU A 23 12.05 -5.57 -9.05
N VAL A 24 12.07 -6.67 -9.79
CA VAL A 24 10.98 -7.61 -9.98
C VAL A 24 10.74 -8.24 -8.61
N HIS A 25 9.55 -7.99 -8.07
CA HIS A 25 9.12 -8.43 -6.74
C HIS A 25 9.82 -7.76 -5.55
N VAL A 26 10.42 -6.57 -5.70
CA VAL A 26 10.84 -5.77 -4.53
C VAL A 26 9.78 -4.72 -4.23
N PRO A 27 9.20 -4.68 -3.01
CA PRO A 27 8.33 -3.56 -2.64
C PRO A 27 9.17 -2.28 -2.65
N TRP A 28 8.72 -1.26 -3.39
CA TRP A 28 9.43 0.02 -3.53
C TRP A 28 9.37 0.88 -2.26
N GLN A 29 8.54 0.51 -1.28
CA GLN A 29 8.46 1.13 0.04
C GLN A 29 8.85 0.12 1.11
N SER A 30 9.22 0.60 2.31
CA SER A 30 9.41 -0.22 3.53
C SER A 30 8.21 -0.03 4.46
N GLY A 31 7.63 -1.12 4.97
CA GLY A 31 6.61 -1.05 6.03
C GLY A 31 5.73 -2.29 6.12
N PRO A 32 4.87 -2.42 7.15
CA PRO A 32 3.87 -3.47 7.15
C PRO A 32 2.90 -3.27 5.97
N TYR A 33 2.72 -4.32 5.17
CA TYR A 33 1.87 -4.29 3.97
C TYR A 33 0.60 -5.09 4.20
N LEU A 34 -0.54 -4.55 3.75
CA LEU A 34 -1.69 -5.39 3.49
C LEU A 34 -1.46 -6.12 2.14
N SER A 35 -1.19 -7.41 2.20
CA SER A 35 -0.91 -8.22 1.00
C SER A 35 -2.16 -8.95 0.54
N LEU A 36 -2.66 -8.62 -0.65
CA LEU A 36 -3.88 -9.21 -1.23
C LEU A 36 -3.62 -9.73 -2.65
N LYS A 37 -4.55 -10.55 -3.15
CA LYS A 37 -4.55 -11.03 -4.55
C LYS A 37 -5.19 -10.01 -5.49
N MET A 38 -4.56 -8.84 -5.62
CA MET A 38 -5.16 -7.67 -6.26
C MET A 38 -5.42 -7.88 -7.75
N THR A 39 -4.40 -8.19 -8.54
CA THR A 39 -4.50 -8.46 -9.98
C THR A 39 -5.48 -9.61 -10.27
N GLU A 40 -5.50 -10.65 -9.43
CA GLU A 40 -6.42 -11.78 -9.61
C GLU A 40 -7.88 -11.37 -9.38
N THR A 41 -8.13 -10.42 -8.46
CA THR A 41 -9.49 -10.01 -8.06
C THR A 41 -10.01 -8.82 -8.86
N SER A 42 -9.12 -7.93 -9.30
CA SER A 42 -9.45 -6.61 -9.83
C SER A 42 -8.78 -6.29 -11.18
N GLY A 43 -7.94 -7.20 -11.70
CA GLY A 43 -7.12 -6.97 -12.89
C GLY A 43 -5.93 -6.03 -12.62
N ASP A 44 -5.07 -5.83 -13.61
CA ASP A 44 -3.84 -5.01 -13.46
C ASP A 44 -4.08 -3.50 -13.39
N GLY A 45 -5.29 -3.03 -13.74
CA GLY A 45 -5.61 -1.60 -13.83
C GLY A 45 -5.81 -0.90 -12.48
N TRP A 46 -5.84 -1.65 -11.38
CA TRP A 46 -6.20 -1.12 -10.06
C TRP A 46 -5.25 -0.05 -9.54
N THR A 47 -3.98 -0.13 -9.95
CA THR A 47 -2.95 0.85 -9.59
C THR A 47 -3.24 2.24 -10.15
N ALA A 48 -4.06 2.35 -11.20
CA ALA A 48 -4.47 3.62 -11.81
C ALA A 48 -5.76 4.22 -11.23
N TRP A 49 -6.47 3.52 -10.35
CA TRP A 49 -7.76 3.99 -9.81
C TRP A 49 -7.56 5.07 -8.74
N ASN A 50 -8.64 5.75 -8.33
CA ASN A 50 -8.59 6.70 -7.21
C ASN A 50 -8.82 6.04 -5.85
N GLY A 51 -9.32 4.80 -5.87
CA GLY A 51 -9.69 4.04 -4.69
C GLY A 51 -10.43 2.78 -5.09
N MET A 52 -10.83 1.99 -4.11
CA MET A 52 -11.60 0.77 -4.33
C MET A 52 -12.27 0.25 -3.06
N ILE A 53 -13.11 -0.75 -3.26
CA ILE A 53 -13.71 -1.54 -2.19
C ILE A 53 -12.99 -2.89 -2.11
N LEU A 54 -12.41 -3.16 -0.94
CA LEU A 54 -11.81 -4.43 -0.58
C LEU A 54 -12.81 -5.29 0.20
N TRP A 55 -12.81 -6.59 -0.08
CA TRP A 55 -13.64 -7.58 0.63
C TRP A 55 -12.75 -8.48 1.48
N LEU A 56 -12.55 -8.09 2.73
CA LEU A 56 -11.58 -8.70 3.64
C LEU A 56 -12.24 -9.75 4.55
N SER A 57 -11.53 -10.85 4.80
CA SER A 57 -11.84 -11.74 5.92
C SER A 57 -11.46 -11.08 7.26
N SER A 58 -11.90 -11.65 8.39
CA SER A 58 -11.50 -11.14 9.69
C SER A 58 -9.98 -11.22 9.91
N ALA A 59 -9.32 -12.28 9.43
CA ALA A 59 -7.86 -12.38 9.48
C ALA A 59 -7.17 -11.26 8.68
N GLN A 60 -7.67 -10.95 7.48
CA GLN A 60 -7.15 -9.84 6.68
C GLN A 60 -7.42 -8.46 7.29
N MET A 61 -8.50 -8.33 8.08
CA MET A 61 -8.73 -7.12 8.87
C MET A 61 -7.75 -6.97 10.02
N GLU A 62 -7.36 -8.08 10.66
CA GLU A 62 -6.30 -8.07 11.67
C GLU A 62 -4.95 -7.67 11.05
N ASP A 63 -4.63 -8.20 9.85
CA ASP A 63 -3.45 -7.79 9.09
C ASP A 63 -3.47 -6.28 8.76
N LEU A 64 -4.62 -5.76 8.33
CA LEU A 64 -4.80 -4.32 8.10
C LEU A 64 -4.63 -3.53 9.41
N GLY A 65 -5.15 -4.04 10.53
CA GLY A 65 -4.93 -3.46 11.85
C GLY A 65 -3.46 -3.42 12.22
N GLY A 66 -2.70 -4.48 11.91
CA GLY A 66 -1.25 -4.54 12.10
C GLY A 66 -0.47 -3.52 11.26
N CYS A 67 -1.04 -3.01 10.17
CA CYS A 67 -0.46 -1.91 9.41
C CYS A 67 -0.51 -0.57 10.16
N PHE A 68 -1.36 -0.47 11.20
CA PHE A 68 -1.54 0.72 12.00
C PHE A 68 -1.19 0.45 13.47
N GLY A 69 -0.03 0.94 13.93
CA GLY A 69 0.42 0.75 15.32
C GLY A 69 -0.53 1.28 16.40
N HIS A 70 -1.48 2.14 16.03
CA HIS A 70 -2.51 2.74 16.89
C HIS A 70 -3.94 2.20 16.63
N GLY A 71 -4.09 1.18 15.79
CA GLY A 71 -5.38 0.52 15.51
C GLY A 71 -6.27 1.23 14.47
N LEU A 72 -7.28 0.49 14.00
CA LEU A 72 -8.09 0.84 12.81
C LEU A 72 -8.97 2.08 12.97
N ILE A 73 -9.62 2.25 14.12
CA ILE A 73 -10.55 3.37 14.35
C ILE A 73 -9.80 4.70 14.35
N GLU A 74 -8.65 4.73 15.02
CA GLU A 74 -7.81 5.92 15.08
C GLU A 74 -7.12 6.18 13.74
N ALA A 75 -6.72 5.13 13.01
CA ALA A 75 -6.21 5.23 11.65
C ALA A 75 -7.22 5.88 10.70
N ALA A 76 -8.50 5.46 10.74
CA ALA A 76 -9.55 6.06 9.93
C ALA A 76 -9.77 7.55 10.27
N LYS A 77 -9.86 7.90 11.56
CA LYS A 77 -10.05 9.30 12.00
C LYS A 77 -8.90 10.22 11.61
N LYS A 78 -7.65 9.73 11.70
CA LYS A 78 -6.44 10.49 11.36
C LYS A 78 -6.13 10.50 9.87
N GLY A 79 -6.86 9.73 9.06
CA GLY A 79 -6.53 9.52 7.66
C GLY A 79 -5.15 8.86 7.48
N SER A 80 -4.77 7.98 8.42
CA SER A 80 -3.51 7.26 8.36
C SER A 80 -3.41 6.44 7.07
N THR A 81 -2.22 6.43 6.49
CA THR A 81 -1.93 5.70 5.28
C THR A 81 -1.30 4.34 5.59
N PHE A 82 -1.55 3.38 4.73
CA PHE A 82 -0.91 2.07 4.71
C PHE A 82 -0.57 1.70 3.27
N THR A 83 0.30 0.72 3.08
CA THR A 83 0.66 0.25 1.74
C THR A 83 -0.12 -1.02 1.40
N LEU A 84 -0.95 -0.92 0.37
CA LEU A 84 -1.62 -2.05 -0.24
C LEU A 84 -0.69 -2.67 -1.28
N ARG A 85 -0.53 -3.99 -1.26
CA ARG A 85 0.42 -4.71 -2.12
C ARG A 85 -0.22 -5.94 -2.75
N ASP A 86 0.04 -6.16 -4.03
CA ASP A 86 -0.24 -7.44 -4.67
C ASP A 86 0.77 -8.50 -4.22
N TYR A 87 0.28 -9.62 -3.67
CA TYR A 87 1.15 -10.67 -3.16
C TYR A 87 2.02 -11.37 -4.23
N LYS A 88 1.56 -11.43 -5.49
CA LYS A 88 2.28 -12.03 -6.63
C LYS A 88 3.15 -11.01 -7.33
N ALA A 89 2.66 -9.79 -7.45
CA ALA A 89 3.37 -8.68 -8.11
C ALA A 89 3.75 -7.62 -7.07
N LEU A 90 4.81 -7.84 -6.27
CA LEU A 90 5.17 -6.92 -5.17
C LEU A 90 5.49 -5.49 -5.64
N ALA A 91 5.88 -5.32 -6.91
CA ALA A 91 6.02 -4.01 -7.56
C ALA A 91 4.67 -3.27 -7.71
N HIS A 92 3.56 -4.01 -7.78
CA HIS A 92 2.20 -3.46 -7.76
C HIS A 92 1.81 -3.19 -6.31
N SER A 93 2.21 -2.03 -5.80
CA SER A 93 1.78 -1.54 -4.49
C SER A 93 1.42 -0.06 -4.55
N ARG A 94 0.52 0.35 -3.66
CA ARG A 94 0.03 1.71 -3.57
C ARG A 94 -0.17 2.15 -2.13
N THR A 95 0.23 3.38 -1.85
CA THR A 95 -0.15 4.05 -0.61
C THR A 95 -1.66 4.31 -0.65
N SER A 96 -2.33 3.91 0.42
CA SER A 96 -3.78 3.91 0.54
C SER A 96 -4.16 4.48 1.90
N ARG A 97 -5.32 5.12 1.99
CA ARG A 97 -5.94 5.52 3.26
C ARG A 97 -7.26 4.81 3.42
N LEU A 98 -7.57 4.45 4.66
CA LEU A 98 -8.85 3.88 5.04
C LEU A 98 -9.92 4.98 5.06
N VAL A 99 -11.04 4.76 4.38
CA VAL A 99 -12.17 5.71 4.30
C VAL A 99 -13.32 5.21 5.15
N ASP A 100 -13.74 3.97 4.91
CA ASP A 100 -14.87 3.36 5.60
C ASP A 100 -14.67 1.84 5.78
N MET A 101 -15.33 1.27 6.78
CA MET A 101 -15.34 -0.17 7.02
C MET A 101 -16.67 -0.63 7.60
N GLU A 102 -17.30 -1.63 6.98
CA GLU A 102 -18.54 -2.22 7.46
C GLU A 102 -18.50 -3.74 7.37
N TRP A 103 -19.08 -4.43 8.36
CA TRP A 103 -19.29 -5.88 8.26
C TRP A 103 -20.50 -6.17 7.37
N TYR A 104 -20.26 -6.83 6.24
CA TYR A 104 -21.31 -7.19 5.30
C TYR A 104 -21.78 -8.62 5.49
N LYS A 105 -22.97 -8.77 6.09
CA LYS A 105 -23.56 -10.07 6.42
C LYS A 105 -23.73 -10.99 5.21
N GLY A 106 -24.06 -10.44 4.03
CA GLY A 106 -24.34 -11.23 2.82
C GLY A 106 -23.14 -12.02 2.27
N LYS A 107 -21.91 -11.56 2.53
CA LYS A 107 -20.67 -12.26 2.13
C LYS A 107 -19.88 -12.81 3.32
N GLN A 108 -20.32 -12.52 4.54
CA GLN A 108 -19.56 -12.77 5.77
C GLN A 108 -18.14 -12.22 5.67
N LYS A 109 -18.02 -10.98 5.19
CA LYS A 109 -16.75 -10.28 4.98
C LYS A 109 -16.87 -8.83 5.39
N TRP A 110 -15.74 -8.23 5.71
CA TRP A 110 -15.60 -6.79 5.85
C TRP A 110 -15.55 -6.16 4.47
N LYS A 111 -16.40 -5.17 4.25
CA LYS A 111 -16.31 -4.26 3.11
C LYS A 111 -15.51 -3.06 3.58
N VAL A 112 -14.37 -2.83 2.94
CA VAL A 112 -13.41 -1.80 3.33
C VAL A 112 -13.21 -0.87 2.14
N GLU A 113 -13.54 0.39 2.31
CA GLU A 113 -13.32 1.40 1.30
C GLU A 113 -11.98 2.07 1.52
N VAL A 114 -11.17 2.11 0.46
CA VAL A 114 -9.83 2.70 0.49
C VAL A 114 -9.71 3.73 -0.63
N HIS A 115 -9.08 4.85 -0.30
CA HIS A 115 -8.65 5.83 -1.29
C HIS A 115 -7.16 5.74 -1.48
N PHE A 116 -6.76 5.79 -2.73
CA PHE A 116 -5.36 5.78 -3.07
C PHE A 116 -4.79 7.19 -3.03
N VAL A 117 -3.58 7.31 -2.47
CA VAL A 117 -2.83 8.58 -2.36
C VAL A 117 -1.91 8.73 -3.56
#